data_AF-A0A2R5FKI7-F1
#
_entry.id   AF-A0A2R5FKI7-F1
#
_cell.length_a   1.000
_cell.length_b   1.000
_cell.length_c   1.000
_cell.angle_alpha   90.00
_cell.angle_beta   90.00
_cell.angle_gamma   90.00
#
_symmetry.space_group_name_H-M   'P 1'
#
loop_
_entity.id
_entity.type
_entity.pdbx_description
1 polymer ?
#
loop_
_entity_poly.entity_id
_entity_poly.type
_entity_poly.pdbx_seq_one_letter_code
_entity_poly.pdbx_strand_id
1 'polypeptide(L)' 'MIHFVPRDNIVQHAELRRMTVNEYAPDSGQANEYRTLADKIINNQFFAVPTPIEMDELEDLLIEFGILESEDKCSKTD' A
#
# COMPACT_ATOMS: atom_id res chain seq x y z
N MET A 1 8.30 -6.84 -2.06
CA MET A 1 7.55 -5.62 -1.71
C MET A 1 8.44 -4.42 -1.97
N ILE A 2 8.04 -3.50 -2.85
CA ILE A 2 8.93 -2.39 -3.26
C ILE A 2 8.93 -1.24 -2.24
N HIS A 3 7.77 -0.87 -1.70
CA HIS A 3 7.65 0.15 -0.65
C HIS A 3 6.25 0.12 -0.03
N PHE A 4 6.10 0.65 1.18
CA PHE A 4 4.82 0.88 1.84
C PHE A 4 4.64 2.38 2.00
N VAL A 5 3.55 2.93 1.48
CA VAL A 5 3.25 4.36 1.57
C VAL A 5 2.27 4.58 2.74
N PRO A 6 2.67 5.29 3.80
CA PRO A 6 1.78 5.55 4.93
C PRO A 6 0.66 6.51 4.54
N ARG A 7 -0.43 6.46 5.32
CA ARG A 7 -1.56 7.37 5.14
C ARG A 7 -1.28 8.66 5.91
N ASP A 8 -1.19 9.78 5.19
CA ASP A 8 -0.93 11.10 5.75
C ASP A 8 -1.94 12.13 5.21
N ASN A 9 -2.47 12.96 6.09
CA ASN A 9 -3.42 14.02 5.74
C ASN A 9 -2.78 15.12 4.86
N ILE A 10 -1.44 15.24 4.86
CA ILE A 10 -0.76 16.22 4.00
C ILE A 10 -1.02 15.98 2.51
N VAL A 11 -1.29 14.73 2.13
CA VAL A 11 -1.67 14.35 0.76
C VAL A 11 -2.92 15.11 0.34
N GLN A 12 -3.96 15.10 1.17
CA GLN A 12 -5.22 15.81 0.89
C GLN A 12 -5.01 17.33 0.75
N HIS A 13 -4.14 17.90 1.58
CA HIS A 13 -3.83 19.34 1.54
C HIS A 13 -3.08 19.74 0.26
N ALA A 14 -2.20 18.86 -0.25
CA ALA A 14 -1.50 19.05 -1.51
C ALA A 14 -2.47 18.90 -2.70
N GLU A 15 -3.31 17.86 -2.67
CA GLU A 15 -4.33 17.58 -3.69
C GLU A 15 -5.34 18.72 -3.87
N LEU A 16 -5.82 19.31 -2.76
CA LEU A 16 -6.72 20.48 -2.81
C LEU A 16 -6.11 21.69 -3.53
N ARG A 17 -4.78 21.81 -3.51
CA ARG A 17 -4.03 22.87 -4.20
C ARG A 17 -3.55 22.45 -5.59
N ARG A 18 -3.94 21.26 -6.07
CA ARG A 18 -3.51 20.68 -7.35
C ARG A 18 -1.99 20.57 -7.48
N MET A 19 -1.30 20.33 -6.36
CA MET A 19 0.15 20.15 -6.32
C MET A 19 0.48 18.77 -5.77
N THR A 20 1.68 18.28 -6.10
CA THR A 20 2.20 17.07 -5.46
C THR A 20 2.66 17.39 -4.03
N VAL A 21 2.73 16.38 -3.16
CA VAL A 21 3.27 16.56 -1.80
C VAL A 21 4.72 17.06 -1.82
N ASN A 22 5.50 16.63 -2.81
CA ASN A 22 6.89 17.03 -2.97
C ASN A 22 7.05 18.52 -3.34
N GLU A 23 6.09 19.10 -4.06
CA GLU A 23 6.06 20.53 -4.38
C GLU A 23 5.44 21.36 -3.25
N TYR A 24 4.37 20.87 -2.64
CA TYR A 24 3.64 21.59 -1.59
C TYR A 24 4.42 21.63 -0.26
N ALA A 25 5.02 20.52 0.13
CA ALA A 25 5.71 20.37 1.41
C ALA A 25 6.94 19.45 1.25
N PRO A 26 8.02 19.94 0.64
CA PRO A 26 9.20 19.13 0.33
C PRO A 26 9.88 18.53 1.56
N ASP A 27 9.79 19.16 2.72
CA ASP A 27 10.42 18.68 3.96
C ASP A 27 9.51 17.77 4.79
N SER A 28 8.32 17.44 4.27
CA SER A 28 7.38 16.55 4.97
C SER A 28 7.85 15.10 5.02
N GLY A 29 7.41 14.38 6.05
CA GLY A 29 7.64 12.93 6.16
C GLY A 29 7.14 12.18 4.92
N GLN A 30 5.92 12.49 4.48
CA GLN A 30 5.34 11.90 3.27
C GLN A 30 6.14 12.20 2.00
N ALA A 31 6.72 13.39 1.85
CA ALA A 31 7.61 13.69 0.71
C ALA A 31 8.87 12.81 0.73
N ASN A 32 9.44 12.55 1.91
CA ASN A 32 10.59 11.65 2.05
C ASN A 32 10.25 10.19 1.75
N GLU A 33 9.04 9.73 2.10
CA GLU A 33 8.57 8.39 1.68
C GLU A 33 8.48 8.29 0.16
N TYR A 34 7.95 9.30 -0.53
CA TYR A 34 7.94 9.32 -2.00
C TYR A 34 9.33 9.34 -2.63
N ARG A 35 10.31 10.03 -2.03
CA ARG A 35 11.71 9.98 -2.49
C ARG A 35 12.31 8.59 -2.29
N THR A 36 12.07 7.98 -1.12
CA THR A 36 12.51 6.62 -0.81
C THR A 36 11.91 5.60 -1.78
N LEU A 37 10.62 5.74 -2.10
CA LEU A 37 9.96 4.96 -3.14
C LEU A 37 10.63 5.15 -4.50
N ALA A 38 10.88 6.39 -4.91
CA ALA A 38 11.52 6.70 -6.18
C ALA A 38 12.91 6.06 -6.29
N ASP A 39 13.72 6.15 -5.23
CA ASP A 39 15.05 5.53 -5.18
C ASP A 39 14.97 4.00 -5.28
N LYS A 40 13.99 3.38 -4.63
CA LYS A 40 13.77 1.93 -4.70
C LYS A 40 13.31 1.49 -6.09
N ILE A 41 12.51 2.30 -6.78
CA ILE A 41 12.11 2.04 -8.18
C ILE A 41 13.32 2.15 -9.10
N ILE A 42 14.11 3.22 -8.99
CA ILE A 42 15.29 3.45 -9.83
C ILE A 42 16.31 2.33 -9.69
N ASN A 43 16.52 1.85 -8.46
CA ASN A 43 17.47 0.79 -8.16
C ASN A 43 16.86 -0.62 -8.19
N ASN A 44 15.60 -0.79 -8.60
CA ASN A 44 14.98 -2.10 -8.64
C ASN A 44 15.61 -2.96 -9.75
N GLN A 45 16.14 -4.12 -9.37
CA GLN A 45 16.70 -5.10 -10.31
C GLN A 45 15.83 -6.36 -10.44
N PHE A 46 14.78 -6.47 -9.61
CA PHE A 46 13.90 -7.63 -9.62
C PHE A 46 12.74 -7.39 -10.58
N PHE A 47 12.84 -7.99 -11.77
CA PHE A 47 11.80 -8.00 -12.79
C PHE A 47 11.39 -9.45 -13.04
N ALA A 48 10.12 -9.77 -12.83
CA ALA A 48 9.57 -11.11 -12.98
C ALA A 48 8.24 -11.06 -13.71
N VAL A 49 7.89 -12.14 -14.41
CA VAL A 49 6.53 -12.37 -14.90
C VAL A 49 5.70 -12.82 -13.70
N PRO A 50 4.59 -12.14 -13.36
CA PRO A 50 3.78 -12.51 -12.22
C PRO A 50 3.11 -13.87 -12.46
N THR A 51 3.10 -14.72 -11.44
CA THR A 51 2.31 -15.96 -11.42
C THR A 51 0.95 -15.63 -10.79
N PRO A 52 -0.16 -15.76 -11.53
CA PRO A 52 -1.49 -15.66 -10.95
C PRO A 52 -1.67 -16.72 -9.85
N ILE A 53 -2.29 -16.33 -8.74
CA ILE A 53 -2.71 -17.25 -7.67
C ILE A 53 -4.17 -17.63 -7.89
N GLU A 54 -4.58 -18.77 -7.35
CA GLU A 54 -5.98 -19.22 -7.36
C GLU A 54 -6.82 -18.44 -6.33
N MET A 55 -8.14 -18.49 -6.45
CA MET A 55 -9.04 -17.76 -5.54
C MET A 55 -8.94 -18.28 -4.09
N ASP A 56 -8.84 -19.59 -3.91
CA ASP A 56 -8.67 -20.21 -2.59
C ASP A 56 -7.38 -19.72 -1.90
N GLU A 57 -6.29 -19.61 -2.66
CA GLU A 57 -5.00 -19.09 -2.16
C GLU A 57 -5.09 -17.60 -1.77
N LEU A 58 -5.92 -16.83 -2.46
CA LEU A 58 -6.17 -15.43 -2.12
C LEU A 58 -7.01 -15.31 -0.84
N GLU A 59 -8.04 -16.14 -0.67
CA GLU A 59 -8.88 -16.15 0.54
C GLU A 59 -8.08 -16.56 1.78
N ASP A 60 -7.24 -17.60 1.66
CA ASP A 60 -6.32 -18.04 2.71
C ASP A 60 -5.37 -16.91 3.12
N LEU A 61 -4.82 -16.16 2.15
CA LEU A 61 -3.96 -15.01 2.40
C LEU A 61 -4.70 -13.90 3.17
N LEU A 62 -5.96 -13.63 2.83
CA LEU A 62 -6.75 -12.60 3.53
C LEU A 62 -7.09 -13.00 4.96
N ILE A 63 -7.32 -14.29 5.23
CA ILE A 63 -7.52 -14.83 6.58
C ILE A 63 -6.21 -14.79 7.38
N GLU A 64 -5.09 -15.21 6.79
CA GLU A 64 -3.78 -15.22 7.44
C GLU A 64 -3.38 -13.82 7.94
N PHE A 65 -3.59 -12.81 7.10
CA PHE A 65 -3.28 -11.42 7.44
C PHE A 65 -4.38 -10.72 8.24
N GLY A 66 -5.44 -11.44 8.63
CA GLY A 66 -6.52 -10.96 9.50
C GLY A 66 -7.40 -9.89 8.87
N ILE A 67 -7.47 -9.84 7.54
CA ILE A 67 -8.32 -8.90 6.79
C ILE A 67 -9.75 -9.44 6.69
N LEU A 68 -9.91 -10.77 6.62
CA LEU A 68 -11.20 -11.47 6.70
C LEU A 68 -11.26 -12.31 7.98
N GLU A 69 -12.45 -12.37 8.60
CA GLU A 69 -12.71 -13.35 9.65
C GLU A 69 -12.99 -14.72 9.01
N SER A 70 -12.42 -15.79 9.56
CA SER A 70 -12.70 -17.16 9.14
C SER A 70 -14.20 -17.47 9.20
N GLU A 71 -14.72 -18.27 8.26
CA GLU A 71 -16.14 -18.64 8.16
C GLU A 71 -16.75 -19.19 9.47
N ASP A 72 -15.91 -19.73 10.38
CA ASP A 72 -16.27 -20.15 11.74
C ASP A 72 -16.87 -19.05 12.63
N LYS A 73 -16.71 -17.76 12.27
CA LYS A 73 -17.23 -16.62 13.04
C LYS A 73 -18.47 -15.96 12.43
N CYS A 74 -18.69 -16.11 11.12
CA CYS A 74 -19.87 -15.55 10.45
C CYS A 74 -21.17 -16.29 10.81
N SER A 75 -21.07 -17.54 11.29
CA SER A 75 -22.22 -18.36 11.74
C SER A 75 -22.65 -18.12 13.19
N LYS A 76 -22.06 -17.13 13.90
CA LYS A 76 -22.43 -16.77 15.28
C LYS A 76 -22.83 -15.30 15.38
N THR A 77 -23.82 -14.89 14.60
CA THR A 77 -24.68 -13.75 14.95
C THR A 77 -26.07 -14.04 14.39
N ASP A 78 -26.75 -14.96 15.05
CA ASP A 78 -28.22 -14.99 15.17
C ASP A 78 -28.56 -14.60 16.62
#